data_AF-A0A661V6D5-F1
#
_entry.id   AF-A0A661V6D5-F1
#
_cell.length_a   1.000
_cell.length_b   1.000
_cell.length_c   1.000
_cell.angle_alpha   90.00
_cell.angle_beta   90.00
_cell.angle_gamma   90.00
#
_symmetry.space_group_name_H-M   'P 1'
#
loop_
_entity.id
_entity.type
_entity.pdbx_description
1 polymer ?
#
loop_
_entity_poly.entity_id
_entity_poly.type
_entity_poly.pdbx_seq_one_letter_code
_entity_poly.pdbx_strand_id
1 'polypeptide(L)'
;DVMQARWGTHGDHPIIALSPSSVWESFDLTVKAFNFAEKYRTPVILLMDEVVGHMRERIELPGPETVEQVERTRTTVPPEWYKPYENFPSDVPPLVPFGEGYRYHVTGLHHDERGYPTNRLDEVQPWLERIFRKIDRSLSDILLYEEDGIEEAETLVISYGVAARSALYAVEKARQRGMKIGFLKLQTIWPFPEEVVEHASARLHRVVVAELNRGQLALEVERVVGRHKVRRVGRADGEMIQPAQILAALEEWTLR
;
A
#
# COMPACT_ATOMS: atom_id res chain seq x y z
N ASP A 1 -12.27 -2.63 -6.37
CA ASP A 1 -11.29 -3.62 -5.87
C ASP A 1 -10.39 -3.11 -4.76
N VAL A 2 -10.23 -1.78 -4.58
CA VAL A 2 -9.43 -1.22 -3.47
C VAL A 2 -9.91 -1.73 -2.11
N MET A 3 -11.22 -1.68 -1.85
CA MET A 3 -11.79 -2.21 -0.60
C MET A 3 -11.77 -3.73 -0.55
N GLN A 4 -11.85 -4.42 -1.68
CA GLN A 4 -11.73 -5.88 -1.72
C GLN A 4 -10.31 -6.35 -1.39
N ALA A 5 -9.29 -5.58 -1.77
CA ALA A 5 -7.90 -5.89 -1.40
C ALA A 5 -7.69 -5.83 0.13
N ARG A 6 -8.43 -4.99 0.85
CA ARG A 6 -8.37 -4.90 2.32
C ARG A 6 -9.33 -5.84 3.04
N TRP A 7 -10.57 -5.89 2.60
CA TRP A 7 -11.70 -6.51 3.32
C TRP A 7 -12.34 -7.68 2.56
N GLY A 8 -11.70 -8.18 1.51
CA GLY A 8 -12.26 -9.25 0.68
C GLY A 8 -12.36 -10.61 1.38
N THR A 9 -11.60 -10.79 2.47
CA THR A 9 -11.57 -12.01 3.29
C THR A 9 -12.15 -11.77 4.67
N HIS A 10 -12.63 -12.84 5.30
CA HIS A 10 -13.14 -12.78 6.67
C HIS A 10 -11.98 -12.81 7.69
N GLY A 11 -12.27 -12.36 8.91
CA GLY A 11 -11.31 -12.31 10.00
C GLY A 11 -10.36 -11.12 9.90
N ASP A 12 -9.57 -10.95 10.95
CA ASP A 12 -8.63 -9.84 11.08
C ASP A 12 -7.24 -10.26 10.60
N HIS A 13 -6.75 -9.58 9.58
CA HIS A 13 -5.38 -9.75 9.09
C HIS A 13 -4.89 -8.44 8.47
N PRO A 14 -3.58 -8.14 8.55
CA PRO A 14 -3.02 -7.10 7.72
C PRO A 14 -2.87 -7.59 6.28
N ILE A 15 -2.70 -6.63 5.36
CA ILE A 15 -2.40 -6.88 3.95
C ILE A 15 -1.45 -5.81 3.47
N ILE A 16 -0.61 -6.15 2.48
CA ILE A 16 0.14 -5.17 1.71
C ILE A 16 -0.50 -5.10 0.31
N ALA A 17 -0.94 -3.92 -0.11
CA ALA A 17 -1.48 -3.68 -1.43
C ALA A 17 -0.79 -2.50 -2.10
N LEU A 18 -0.16 -2.77 -3.24
CA LEU A 18 0.58 -1.82 -4.06
C LEU A 18 -0.23 -1.48 -5.31
N SER A 19 -0.22 -0.24 -5.79
CA SER A 19 -0.97 0.18 -6.98
C SER A 19 -0.10 1.03 -7.90
N PRO A 20 0.38 0.47 -9.03
CA PRO A 20 1.24 1.19 -9.97
C PRO A 20 0.46 2.20 -10.79
N SER A 21 1.11 3.30 -11.16
CA SER A 21 0.57 4.35 -12.04
C SER A 21 1.25 4.43 -13.41
N SER A 22 2.25 3.58 -13.67
CA SER A 22 3.03 3.56 -14.92
C SER A 22 3.52 2.14 -15.24
N VAL A 23 3.97 1.93 -16.48
CA VAL A 23 4.55 0.65 -16.92
C VAL A 23 5.87 0.37 -16.17
N TRP A 24 6.66 1.41 -15.90
CA TRP A 24 7.87 1.27 -15.07
C TRP A 24 7.51 0.87 -13.62
N GLU A 25 6.52 1.53 -13.00
CA GLU A 25 6.08 1.17 -11.65
C GLU A 25 5.50 -0.24 -11.60
N SER A 26 4.83 -0.69 -12.65
CA SER A 26 4.36 -2.08 -12.70
C SER A 26 5.52 -3.07 -12.59
N PHE A 27 6.67 -2.80 -13.19
CA PHE A 27 7.87 -3.61 -13.01
C PHE A 27 8.43 -3.50 -11.58
N ASP A 28 8.71 -2.27 -11.13
CA ASP A 28 9.37 -2.02 -9.83
C ASP A 28 8.53 -2.51 -8.65
N LEU A 29 7.23 -2.19 -8.62
CA LEU A 29 6.32 -2.63 -7.57
C LEU A 29 6.04 -4.14 -7.64
N THR A 30 6.19 -4.80 -8.79
CA THR A 30 6.14 -6.27 -8.86
C THR A 30 7.33 -6.87 -8.10
N VAL A 31 8.55 -6.38 -8.34
CA VAL A 31 9.74 -6.83 -7.61
C VAL A 31 9.56 -6.61 -6.11
N LYS A 32 9.14 -5.41 -5.71
CA LYS A 32 8.85 -5.10 -4.30
C LYS A 32 7.76 -5.98 -3.71
N ALA A 33 6.72 -6.31 -4.46
CA ALA A 33 5.66 -7.19 -3.99
C ALA A 33 6.17 -8.60 -3.65
N PHE A 34 7.01 -9.19 -4.50
CA PHE A 34 7.66 -10.47 -4.20
C PHE A 34 8.59 -10.36 -2.98
N ASN A 35 9.41 -9.31 -2.92
CA ASN A 35 10.31 -9.09 -1.79
C ASN A 35 9.55 -8.91 -0.47
N PHE A 36 8.44 -8.17 -0.47
CA PHE A 36 7.58 -8.02 0.71
C PHE A 36 6.88 -9.32 1.09
N ALA A 37 6.43 -10.12 0.12
CA ALA A 37 5.83 -11.43 0.39
C ALA A 37 6.82 -12.38 1.09
N GLU A 38 8.08 -12.39 0.63
CA GLU A 38 9.16 -13.16 1.24
C GLU A 38 9.57 -12.62 2.61
N LYS A 39 9.79 -11.30 2.72
CA LYS A 39 10.25 -10.62 3.93
C LYS A 39 9.24 -10.68 5.07
N TYR A 40 7.95 -10.54 4.78
CA TYR A 40 6.89 -10.43 5.80
C TYR A 40 6.04 -11.68 5.96
N ARG A 41 6.21 -12.69 5.09
CA ARG A 41 5.36 -13.89 5.04
C ARG A 41 3.87 -13.52 5.12
N THR A 42 3.45 -12.61 4.24
CA THR A 42 2.08 -12.09 4.16
C THR A 42 1.69 -12.02 2.69
N PRO A 43 0.42 -12.26 2.33
CA PRO A 43 -0.05 -11.98 0.98
C PRO A 43 0.21 -10.52 0.59
N VAL A 44 0.68 -10.30 -0.64
CA VAL A 44 0.87 -8.98 -1.22
C VAL A 44 0.06 -8.89 -2.51
N ILE A 45 -0.73 -7.83 -2.66
CA ILE A 45 -1.57 -7.60 -3.83
C ILE A 45 -0.96 -6.50 -4.67
N LEU A 46 -0.65 -6.78 -5.93
CA LEU A 46 -0.38 -5.75 -6.92
C LEU A 46 -1.71 -5.39 -7.62
N LEU A 47 -2.31 -4.28 -7.19
CA LEU A 47 -3.59 -3.78 -7.65
C LEU A 47 -3.42 -2.84 -8.85
N MET A 48 -3.27 -3.44 -10.03
CA MET A 48 -3.16 -2.74 -11.31
C MET A 48 -4.53 -2.53 -11.96
N ASP A 49 -4.69 -1.45 -12.70
CA ASP A 49 -5.89 -1.17 -13.51
C ASP A 49 -5.69 -1.51 -15.00
N GLU A 50 -6.80 -1.62 -15.72
CA GLU A 50 -6.83 -1.95 -17.15
C GLU A 50 -6.06 -0.91 -17.98
N VAL A 51 -6.14 0.37 -17.64
CA VAL A 51 -5.46 1.43 -18.40
C VAL A 51 -3.95 1.28 -18.34
N VAL A 52 -3.38 1.04 -17.14
CA VAL A 52 -1.95 0.72 -17.00
C VAL A 52 -1.61 -0.59 -17.72
N GLY A 53 -2.47 -1.61 -17.59
CA GLY A 53 -2.27 -2.91 -18.25
C GLY A 53 -2.21 -2.85 -19.79
N HIS A 54 -2.90 -1.87 -20.39
CA HIS A 54 -2.89 -1.63 -21.84
C HIS A 54 -1.91 -0.52 -22.27
N MET A 55 -1.27 0.17 -21.32
CA MET A 55 -0.34 1.26 -21.59
C MET A 55 0.97 0.75 -22.22
N ARG A 56 1.60 1.59 -23.04
CA ARG A 56 2.95 1.37 -23.57
C ARG A 56 3.80 2.59 -23.29
N GLU A 57 4.92 2.38 -22.61
CA GLU A 57 5.90 3.42 -22.33
C GLU A 57 7.28 2.94 -22.76
N ARG A 58 8.13 3.88 -23.20
CA ARG A 58 9.55 3.60 -23.37
C ARG A 58 10.17 3.63 -21.98
N ILE A 59 10.70 2.49 -21.55
CA ILE A 59 11.38 2.35 -20.26
C ILE A 59 12.77 1.75 -20.48
N GLU A 60 13.68 2.04 -19.55
CA GLU A 60 14.96 1.36 -19.45
C GLU A 60 14.87 0.43 -18.24
N LEU A 61 14.98 -0.87 -18.48
CA LEU A 61 14.95 -1.86 -17.40
C LEU A 61 16.34 -1.95 -16.76
N PRO A 62 16.41 -2.10 -15.43
CA PRO A 62 17.67 -2.40 -14.75
C PRO A 62 18.23 -3.74 -15.22
N GLY A 63 19.56 -3.90 -15.15
CA GLY A 63 20.20 -5.20 -15.37
C GLY A 63 19.74 -6.21 -14.31
N PRO A 64 19.55 -7.51 -14.63
CA PRO A 64 19.06 -8.50 -13.68
C PRO A 64 19.82 -8.55 -12.35
N GLU A 65 21.13 -8.33 -12.37
CA GLU A 65 22.02 -8.29 -11.23
C GLU A 65 21.83 -7.08 -10.30
N THR A 66 21.15 -6.03 -10.79
CA THR A 66 20.85 -4.81 -10.02
C THR A 66 19.44 -4.84 -9.42
N VAL A 67 18.62 -5.83 -9.79
CA VAL A 67 17.29 -6.02 -9.22
C VAL A 67 17.43 -6.59 -7.82
N GLU A 68 16.87 -5.89 -6.83
CA GLU A 68 16.87 -6.37 -5.45
C GLU A 68 16.06 -7.67 -5.33
N GLN A 69 16.68 -8.70 -4.76
CA GLN A 69 16.05 -9.98 -4.49
C GLN A 69 16.15 -10.30 -3.00
N VAL A 70 15.01 -10.34 -2.32
CA VAL A 70 14.94 -10.74 -0.92
C VAL A 70 14.62 -12.22 -0.83
N GLU A 71 15.59 -12.99 -0.32
CA GLU A 71 15.40 -14.40 -0.02
C GLU A 71 14.76 -14.59 1.37
N ARG A 72 13.91 -15.60 1.48
CA ARG A 72 13.30 -15.96 2.76
C ARG A 72 14.37 -16.32 3.78
N THR A 73 14.23 -15.81 5.00
CA THR A 73 15.10 -16.20 6.11
C THR A 73 15.03 -17.72 6.34
N ARG A 74 16.20 -18.38 6.37
CA ARG A 74 16.34 -19.80 6.67
C ARG A 74 16.53 -20.02 8.17
N THR A 75 16.13 -21.21 8.63
CA THR A 75 16.37 -21.63 10.01
C THR A 75 17.80 -22.12 10.21
N THR A 76 18.34 -21.94 11.42
CA THR A 76 19.64 -22.50 11.84
C THR A 76 19.50 -23.59 12.89
N VAL A 77 18.28 -23.83 13.41
CA VAL A 77 18.03 -24.88 14.41
C VAL A 77 17.81 -26.22 13.72
N PRO A 78 18.20 -27.35 14.35
CA PRO A 78 17.98 -28.67 13.78
C PRO A 78 16.49 -29.06 13.77
N PRO A 79 16.06 -30.03 12.94
CA PRO A 79 14.66 -30.40 12.76
C PRO A 79 13.89 -30.71 14.04
N GLU A 80 14.54 -31.32 15.03
CA GLU A 80 13.97 -31.67 16.34
C GLU A 80 13.55 -30.46 17.18
N TRP A 81 14.18 -29.30 16.96
CA TRP A 81 13.92 -28.06 17.71
C TRP A 81 13.11 -27.04 16.91
N TYR A 82 12.79 -27.35 15.66
CA TYR A 82 12.12 -26.43 14.78
C TYR A 82 10.66 -26.18 15.18
N LYS A 83 10.32 -24.89 15.30
CA LYS A 83 8.97 -24.39 15.54
C LYS A 83 8.65 -23.31 14.47
N PRO A 84 7.83 -23.60 13.46
CA PRO A 84 7.57 -22.72 12.31
C PRO A 84 6.87 -21.38 12.63
N TYR A 85 6.26 -21.28 13.81
CA TYR A 85 5.46 -20.13 14.24
C TYR A 85 5.90 -19.54 15.58
N GLU A 86 7.09 -19.91 16.07
CA GLU A 86 7.65 -19.33 17.29
C GLU A 86 8.03 -17.86 17.07
N ASN A 87 7.76 -17.00 18.05
CA ASN A 87 8.02 -15.55 17.98
C ASN A 87 9.49 -15.22 18.29
N PHE A 88 10.42 -15.98 17.72
CA PHE A 88 11.85 -15.86 17.94
C PHE A 88 12.63 -16.26 16.67
N PRO A 89 13.67 -15.51 16.26
CA PRO A 89 14.18 -14.27 16.86
C PRO A 89 13.39 -13.00 16.47
N SER A 90 12.36 -13.11 15.62
CA SER A 90 11.57 -11.98 15.12
C SER A 90 10.09 -12.31 15.02
N ASP A 91 9.27 -11.31 14.69
CA ASP A 91 7.83 -11.49 14.42
C ASP A 91 7.57 -12.24 13.08
N VAL A 92 8.61 -12.50 12.28
CA VAL A 92 8.58 -13.29 11.04
C VAL A 92 9.49 -14.52 11.19
N PRO A 93 8.99 -15.62 11.78
CA PRO A 93 9.80 -16.83 11.93
C PRO A 93 10.23 -17.39 10.57
N PRO A 94 11.42 -18.00 10.46
CA PRO A 94 11.83 -18.74 9.26
C PRO A 94 10.83 -19.84 8.90
N LEU A 95 10.50 -19.97 7.61
CA LEU A 95 9.68 -21.10 7.13
C LEU A 95 10.49 -22.03 6.23
N VAL A 96 10.70 -23.22 6.77
CA VAL A 96 11.11 -24.47 6.13
C VAL A 96 10.58 -24.76 4.70
N PRO A 97 11.26 -24.70 3.54
CA PRO A 97 10.70 -25.33 2.35
C PRO A 97 10.36 -26.82 2.57
N PHE A 98 9.28 -27.30 1.96
CA PHE A 98 8.91 -28.71 2.06
C PHE A 98 10.00 -29.60 1.44
N GLY A 99 10.27 -30.75 2.08
CA GLY A 99 11.25 -31.72 1.60
C GLY A 99 12.67 -31.54 2.17
N GLU A 100 12.94 -30.50 2.95
CA GLU A 100 14.27 -30.26 3.55
C GLU A 100 14.48 -31.00 4.90
N GLY A 101 13.64 -31.98 5.24
CA GLY A 101 13.77 -32.78 6.47
C GLY A 101 13.11 -32.19 7.71
N TYR A 102 12.47 -31.03 7.61
CA TYR A 102 11.73 -30.38 8.70
C TYR A 102 10.25 -30.78 8.65
N ARG A 103 9.67 -31.11 9.82
CA ARG A 103 8.27 -31.52 9.94
C ARG A 103 7.48 -30.46 10.69
N TYR A 104 6.41 -30.00 10.08
CA TYR A 104 5.50 -29.03 10.68
C TYR A 104 4.13 -29.07 10.00
N HIS A 105 3.13 -28.51 10.66
CA HIS A 105 1.76 -28.42 10.14
C HIS A 105 1.46 -27.03 9.61
N VAL A 106 0.69 -26.95 8.53
CA VAL A 106 0.10 -25.70 8.03
C VAL A 106 -1.40 -25.86 8.07
N THR A 107 -2.08 -24.92 8.74
CA THR A 107 -3.53 -24.97 8.94
C THR A 107 -4.13 -23.56 8.88
N GLY A 108 -5.39 -23.47 8.46
CA GLY A 108 -6.18 -22.23 8.54
C GLY A 108 -6.82 -22.01 9.91
N LEU A 109 -6.72 -22.97 10.83
CA LEU A 109 -7.16 -22.83 12.21
C LEU A 109 -6.14 -22.01 13.01
N HIS A 110 -6.59 -21.45 14.13
CA HIS A 110 -5.66 -21.03 15.18
C HIS A 110 -4.79 -22.22 15.61
N HIS A 111 -3.50 -21.96 15.85
CA HIS A 111 -2.51 -23.00 16.09
C HIS A 111 -1.44 -22.55 17.09
N ASP A 112 -0.83 -23.54 17.74
CA ASP A 112 0.36 -23.35 18.56
C ASP A 112 1.61 -23.05 17.71
N GLU A 113 2.75 -22.82 18.36
CA GLU A 113 4.04 -22.55 17.70
C GLU A 113 4.53 -23.67 16.76
N ARG A 114 3.96 -24.89 16.87
CA ARG A 114 4.29 -26.07 16.05
C ARG A 114 3.29 -26.29 14.90
N GLY A 115 2.19 -25.53 14.87
CA GLY A 115 1.15 -25.63 13.85
C GLY A 115 -0.01 -26.56 14.21
N TYR A 116 -0.07 -27.08 15.44
CA TYR A 116 -1.21 -27.89 15.87
C TYR A 116 -2.40 -27.00 16.24
N PRO A 117 -3.63 -27.33 15.83
CA PRO A 117 -4.80 -26.53 16.14
C PRO A 117 -5.01 -26.33 17.64
N THR A 118 -5.34 -25.10 18.04
CA THR A 118 -5.57 -24.72 19.44
C THR A 118 -6.68 -23.68 19.56
N ASN A 119 -7.40 -23.69 20.68
CA ASN A 119 -8.37 -22.65 21.08
C ASN A 119 -7.95 -21.93 22.36
N ARG A 120 -6.71 -22.15 22.82
CA ARG A 120 -6.17 -21.56 24.04
C ARG A 120 -5.87 -20.08 23.83
N LEU A 121 -6.54 -19.21 24.57
CA LEU A 121 -6.40 -17.76 24.41
C LEU A 121 -4.97 -17.27 24.67
N ASP A 122 -4.25 -17.91 25.60
CA ASP A 122 -2.86 -17.59 25.92
C ASP A 122 -1.87 -17.95 24.79
N GLU A 123 -2.27 -18.78 23.83
CA GLU A 123 -1.50 -19.09 22.61
C GLU A 123 -2.01 -18.25 21.42
N VAL A 124 -3.33 -18.09 21.30
CA VAL A 124 -3.98 -17.39 20.16
C VAL A 124 -3.74 -15.89 20.18
N GLN A 125 -3.86 -15.23 21.34
CA GLN A 125 -3.70 -13.77 21.42
C GLN A 125 -2.28 -13.32 21.02
N PRO A 126 -1.19 -13.89 21.57
CA PRO A 126 0.16 -13.51 21.15
C PRO A 126 0.44 -13.80 19.67
N TRP A 127 -0.16 -14.85 19.10
CA TRP A 127 -0.04 -15.15 17.68
C TRP A 127 -0.75 -14.08 16.82
N LEU A 128 -1.97 -13.68 17.20
CA LEU A 128 -2.73 -12.63 16.52
C LEU A 128 -2.01 -11.27 16.61
N GLU A 129 -1.58 -10.89 17.81
CA GLU A 129 -0.83 -9.64 17.99
C GLU A 129 0.45 -9.61 17.13
N ARG A 130 1.16 -10.75 17.03
CA ARG A 130 2.34 -10.84 16.17
C ARG A 130 2.01 -10.58 14.71
N ILE A 131 0.96 -11.20 14.15
CA ILE A 131 0.68 -11.07 12.72
C ILE A 131 0.40 -9.62 12.32
N PHE A 132 -0.16 -8.80 13.22
CA PHE A 132 -0.34 -7.36 13.03
C PHE A 132 0.96 -6.59 13.28
N ARG A 133 1.58 -6.83 14.45
CA ARG A 133 2.80 -6.14 14.88
C ARG A 133 3.95 -6.23 13.88
N LYS A 134 4.08 -7.35 13.15
CA LYS A 134 5.10 -7.49 12.10
C LYS A 134 4.93 -6.49 10.95
N ILE A 135 3.71 -6.06 10.66
CA ILE A 135 3.40 -5.08 9.62
C ILE A 135 3.49 -3.67 10.20
N ASP A 136 2.90 -3.46 11.38
CA ASP A 136 2.90 -2.14 12.05
C ASP A 136 4.31 -1.63 12.35
N ARG A 137 5.22 -2.51 12.76
CA ARG A 137 6.64 -2.15 13.01
C ARG A 137 7.45 -1.93 11.74
N SER A 138 6.90 -2.26 10.59
CA SER A 138 7.58 -2.22 9.30
C SER A 138 6.96 -1.23 8.32
N LEU A 139 6.07 -0.35 8.79
CA LEU A 139 5.43 0.67 7.96
C LEU A 139 6.43 1.55 7.23
N SER A 140 7.55 1.94 7.84
CA SER A 140 8.57 2.76 7.16
C SER A 140 9.21 2.09 5.95
N ASP A 141 9.20 0.75 5.89
CA ASP A 141 9.69 -0.04 4.75
C ASP A 141 8.58 -0.34 3.74
N ILE A 142 7.35 -0.58 4.24
CA ILE A 142 6.19 -0.99 3.44
C ILE A 142 5.52 0.21 2.76
N LEU A 143 5.46 1.37 3.40
CA LEU A 143 4.75 2.54 2.88
C LEU A 143 5.56 3.24 1.79
N LEU A 144 5.21 2.91 0.54
CA LEU A 144 5.78 3.52 -0.65
C LEU A 144 4.89 4.66 -1.16
N TYR A 145 5.47 5.84 -1.35
CA TYR A 145 4.79 7.03 -1.83
C TYR A 145 5.78 8.03 -2.44
N GLU A 146 5.27 8.98 -3.22
CA GLU A 146 6.03 10.11 -3.76
C GLU A 146 5.37 11.42 -3.35
N GLU A 147 6.20 12.38 -2.94
CA GLU A 147 5.79 13.73 -2.58
C GLU A 147 6.40 14.73 -3.55
N ASP A 148 5.62 15.74 -3.94
CA ASP A 148 6.09 16.82 -4.79
C ASP A 148 5.46 18.16 -4.38
N GLY A 149 6.31 19.11 -3.99
CA GLY A 149 5.92 20.49 -3.70
C GLY A 149 4.95 20.68 -2.53
N ILE A 150 4.98 19.79 -1.52
CA ILE A 150 4.07 19.85 -0.36
C ILE A 150 4.42 20.99 0.60
N GLU A 151 5.71 21.30 0.80
CA GLU A 151 6.16 22.24 1.84
C GLU A 151 5.60 23.66 1.67
N GLU A 152 5.48 24.13 0.42
CA GLU A 152 4.96 25.46 0.07
C GLU A 152 3.50 25.44 -0.38
N ALA A 153 2.83 24.28 -0.32
CA ALA A 153 1.46 24.13 -0.80
C ALA A 153 0.43 24.86 0.07
N GLU A 154 -0.68 25.26 -0.54
CA GLU A 154 -1.92 25.67 0.14
C GLU A 154 -3.04 24.64 -0.05
N THR A 155 -2.87 23.74 -1.03
CA THR A 155 -3.80 22.65 -1.35
C THR A 155 -3.01 21.40 -1.67
N LEU A 156 -3.45 20.25 -1.17
CA LEU A 156 -2.86 18.95 -1.50
C LEU A 156 -3.73 18.23 -2.52
N VAL A 157 -3.11 17.58 -3.50
CA VAL A 157 -3.76 16.58 -4.35
C VAL A 157 -3.21 15.21 -3.96
N ILE A 158 -4.09 14.29 -3.57
CA ILE A 158 -3.75 12.90 -3.27
C ILE A 158 -4.33 12.01 -4.35
N SER A 159 -3.53 11.07 -4.86
CA SER A 159 -3.98 10.11 -5.87
C SER A 159 -3.15 8.83 -5.83
N TYR A 160 -3.65 7.76 -6.46
CA TYR A 160 -2.95 6.49 -6.66
C TYR A 160 -3.38 5.87 -8.00
N GLY A 161 -2.68 4.82 -8.45
CA GLY A 161 -2.98 4.13 -9.72
C GLY A 161 -2.91 5.06 -10.93
N VAL A 162 -3.55 4.71 -12.04
CA VAL A 162 -3.52 5.55 -13.26
C VAL A 162 -4.05 6.98 -13.05
N ALA A 163 -4.97 7.19 -12.10
CA ALA A 163 -5.51 8.52 -11.79
C ALA A 163 -4.41 9.51 -11.36
N ALA A 164 -3.32 9.00 -10.77
CA ALA A 164 -2.19 9.83 -10.35
C ALA A 164 -1.53 10.57 -11.52
N ARG A 165 -1.55 10.00 -12.73
CA ARG A 165 -1.00 10.67 -13.93
C ARG A 165 -1.82 11.90 -14.32
N SER A 166 -3.15 11.75 -14.35
CA SER A 166 -4.06 12.88 -14.64
C SER A 166 -3.98 13.95 -13.56
N ALA A 167 -3.84 13.53 -12.30
CA ALA A 167 -3.67 14.43 -11.17
C ALA A 167 -2.36 15.22 -11.25
N LEU A 168 -1.23 14.57 -11.55
CA LEU A 168 0.06 15.23 -11.72
C LEU A 168 0.01 16.29 -12.83
N TYR A 169 -0.56 15.97 -13.99
CA TYR A 169 -0.72 16.95 -15.07
C TYR A 169 -1.60 18.15 -14.66
N ALA A 170 -2.67 17.90 -13.91
CA ALA A 170 -3.53 18.97 -13.39
C ALA A 170 -2.79 19.86 -12.38
N VAL A 171 -1.96 19.26 -11.52
CA VAL A 171 -1.10 19.98 -10.56
C VAL A 171 -0.11 20.88 -11.30
N GLU A 172 0.58 20.37 -12.33
CA GLU A 172 1.50 21.17 -13.15
C GLU A 172 0.79 22.36 -13.80
N LYS A 173 -0.41 22.15 -14.35
CA LYS A 173 -1.21 23.23 -14.95
C LYS A 173 -1.69 24.25 -13.92
N ALA A 174 -2.09 23.81 -12.73
CA ALA A 174 -2.48 24.71 -11.65
C ALA A 174 -1.28 25.57 -11.19
N ARG A 175 -0.09 24.96 -11.05
CA ARG A 175 1.15 25.67 -10.71
C ARG A 175 1.56 26.69 -11.78
N GLN A 176 1.39 26.37 -13.07
CA GLN A 176 1.58 27.32 -14.17
C GLN A 176 0.65 28.54 -14.09
N ARG A 177 -0.50 28.41 -13.43
CA ARG A 177 -1.46 29.50 -13.15
C ARG A 177 -1.17 30.23 -11.83
N GLY A 178 -0.05 29.92 -11.16
CA GLY A 178 0.37 30.55 -9.91
C GLY A 178 -0.24 29.93 -8.64
N MET A 179 -0.94 28.80 -8.75
CA MET A 179 -1.50 28.13 -7.57
C MET A 179 -0.43 27.31 -6.83
N LYS A 180 -0.44 27.37 -5.50
CA LYS A 180 0.46 26.59 -4.64
C LYS A 180 -0.15 25.22 -4.32
N ILE A 181 0.12 24.26 -5.18
CA ILE A 181 -0.44 22.90 -5.08
C ILE A 181 0.67 21.91 -4.75
N GLY A 182 0.48 21.11 -3.71
CA GLY A 182 1.30 19.94 -3.39
C GLY A 182 0.67 18.68 -3.98
N PHE A 183 1.48 17.66 -4.24
CA PHE A 183 1.04 16.38 -4.76
C PHE A 183 1.61 15.24 -3.91
N LEU A 184 0.74 14.29 -3.55
CA LEU A 184 1.09 13.05 -2.86
C LEU A 184 0.54 11.87 -3.67
N LYS A 185 1.45 11.08 -4.26
CA LYS A 185 1.10 9.84 -4.95
C LYS A 185 1.34 8.67 -4.02
N LEU A 186 0.30 7.90 -3.75
CA LEU A 186 0.43 6.67 -2.97
C LEU A 186 0.70 5.49 -3.90
N GLN A 187 1.77 4.75 -3.65
CA GLN A 187 2.02 3.46 -4.29
C GLN A 187 1.55 2.33 -3.39
N THR A 188 1.74 2.45 -2.08
CA THR A 188 1.10 1.58 -1.08
C THR A 188 -0.23 2.17 -0.65
N ILE A 189 -1.31 1.45 -0.90
CA ILE A 189 -2.67 1.85 -0.51
C ILE A 189 -3.15 1.12 0.73
N TRP A 190 -2.63 -0.09 0.99
CA TRP A 190 -2.83 -0.83 2.24
C TRP A 190 -1.49 -1.42 2.72
N PRO A 191 -1.15 -1.33 4.02
CA PRO A 191 -1.85 -0.55 5.05
C PRO A 191 -1.92 0.93 4.66
N PHE A 192 -3.00 1.62 5.08
CA PHE A 192 -3.20 3.01 4.68
C PHE A 192 -2.14 3.89 5.35
N PRO A 193 -1.45 4.77 4.61
CA PRO A 193 -0.36 5.57 5.15
C PRO A 193 -0.88 6.78 5.95
N GLU A 194 -1.49 6.51 7.11
CA GLU A 194 -2.15 7.52 7.95
C GLU A 194 -1.23 8.69 8.33
N GLU A 195 -0.06 8.39 8.90
CA GLU A 195 0.90 9.40 9.33
C GLU A 195 1.43 10.24 8.16
N VAL A 196 1.62 9.64 6.98
CA VAL A 196 2.05 10.35 5.77
C VAL A 196 0.97 11.35 5.33
N VAL A 197 -0.29 10.90 5.27
CA VAL A 197 -1.43 11.76 4.88
C VAL A 197 -1.66 12.86 5.91
N GLU A 198 -1.54 12.55 7.21
CA GLU A 198 -1.65 13.53 8.29
C GLU A 198 -0.56 14.59 8.17
N HIS A 199 0.71 14.20 8.07
CA HIS A 199 1.83 15.13 7.94
C HIS A 199 1.73 15.99 6.67
N ALA A 200 1.42 15.38 5.52
CA ALA A 200 1.28 16.08 4.24
C ALA A 200 0.14 17.10 4.25
N SER A 201 -0.91 16.88 5.04
CA SER A 201 -2.10 17.75 5.10
C SER A 201 -2.16 18.66 6.33
N ALA A 202 -1.23 18.54 7.29
CA ALA A 202 -1.31 19.18 8.60
C ALA A 202 -1.53 20.70 8.55
N ARG A 203 -0.83 21.39 7.63
CA ARG A 203 -0.91 22.85 7.45
C ARG A 203 -1.93 23.27 6.38
N LEU A 204 -2.55 22.31 5.71
CA LEU A 204 -3.38 22.53 4.54
C LEU A 204 -4.86 22.50 4.94
N HIS A 205 -5.62 23.39 4.32
CA HIS A 205 -7.07 23.50 4.53
C HIS A 205 -7.88 22.82 3.42
N ARG A 206 -7.22 22.43 2.32
CA ARG A 206 -7.83 21.86 1.13
C ARG A 206 -7.06 20.63 0.68
N VAL A 207 -7.76 19.52 0.55
CA VAL A 207 -7.25 18.25 0.04
C VAL A 207 -8.18 17.77 -1.07
N VAL A 208 -7.65 17.62 -2.29
CA VAL A 208 -8.36 17.01 -3.41
C VAL A 208 -7.91 15.55 -3.51
N VAL A 209 -8.86 14.62 -3.54
CA VAL A 209 -8.56 13.21 -3.77
C VAL A 209 -9.06 12.82 -5.15
N ALA A 210 -8.15 12.45 -6.04
CA ALA A 210 -8.46 11.96 -7.39
C ALA A 210 -8.37 10.43 -7.43
N GLU A 211 -9.44 9.75 -7.83
CA GLU A 211 -9.45 8.28 -7.92
C GLU A 211 -10.52 7.73 -8.88
N LEU A 212 -10.25 6.63 -9.57
CA LEU A 212 -11.21 5.97 -10.48
C LEU A 212 -12.21 5.07 -9.73
N ASN A 213 -12.87 5.62 -8.72
CA ASN A 213 -13.99 5.00 -8.03
C ASN A 213 -14.85 6.07 -7.30
N ARG A 214 -15.74 5.64 -6.40
CA ARG A 214 -16.71 6.50 -5.68
C ARG A 214 -16.29 6.92 -4.26
N GLY A 215 -15.01 6.86 -3.92
CA GLY A 215 -14.52 7.30 -2.60
C GLY A 215 -13.83 6.21 -1.77
N GLN A 216 -13.30 5.15 -2.38
CA GLN A 216 -12.72 4.02 -1.65
C GLN A 216 -11.49 4.49 -0.87
N LEU A 217 -10.54 5.19 -1.49
CA LEU A 217 -9.42 5.77 -0.77
C LEU A 217 -9.80 7.11 -0.12
N ALA A 218 -10.63 7.93 -0.77
CA ALA A 218 -10.99 9.24 -0.23
C ALA A 218 -11.67 9.18 1.14
N LEU A 219 -12.42 8.13 1.45
CA LEU A 219 -13.02 7.94 2.78
C LEU A 219 -11.97 7.75 3.88
N GLU A 220 -10.85 7.08 3.59
CA GLU A 220 -9.74 6.96 4.53
C GLU A 220 -9.00 8.30 4.70
N VAL A 221 -8.80 9.03 3.61
CA VAL A 221 -8.26 10.41 3.69
C VAL A 221 -9.16 11.29 4.55
N GLU A 222 -10.48 11.26 4.35
CA GLU A 222 -11.44 12.00 5.16
C GLU A 222 -11.42 11.62 6.64
N ARG A 223 -11.18 10.34 6.96
CA ARG A 223 -11.04 9.86 8.33
C ARG A 223 -9.84 10.51 9.02
N VAL A 224 -8.72 10.68 8.30
CA VAL A 224 -7.48 11.28 8.84
C VAL A 224 -7.55 12.80 8.87
N VAL A 225 -7.93 13.44 7.76
CA VAL A 225 -7.79 14.91 7.60
C VAL A 225 -9.06 15.69 7.97
N GLY A 226 -10.19 14.99 8.12
CA GLY A 226 -11.51 15.57 8.34
C GLY A 226 -12.24 15.87 7.03
N ARG A 227 -13.46 15.33 6.89
CA ARG A 227 -14.29 15.43 5.67
C ARG A 227 -14.48 16.84 5.11
N HIS A 228 -14.57 17.86 5.96
CA HIS A 228 -14.76 19.24 5.53
C HIS A 228 -13.56 19.81 4.74
N LYS A 229 -12.37 19.21 4.87
CA LYS A 229 -11.16 19.57 4.14
C LYS A 229 -11.00 18.80 2.83
N VAL A 230 -11.88 17.85 2.50
CA VAL A 230 -11.69 16.94 1.36
C VAL A 230 -12.70 17.22 0.25
N ARG A 231 -12.20 17.39 -0.97
CA ARG A 231 -13.01 17.37 -2.20
C ARG A 231 -12.65 16.13 -3.00
N ARG A 232 -13.63 15.26 -3.20
CA ARG A 232 -13.48 14.05 -4.01
C ARG A 232 -13.64 14.38 -5.48
N VAL A 233 -12.73 13.90 -6.31
CA VAL A 233 -12.80 13.97 -7.77
C VAL A 233 -12.69 12.54 -8.29
N GLY A 234 -13.84 11.89 -8.46
CA GLY A 234 -13.89 10.48 -8.84
C GLY A 234 -14.74 10.20 -10.06
N ARG A 235 -14.36 9.16 -10.82
CA ARG A 235 -15.15 8.56 -11.90
C ARG A 235 -15.30 7.06 -11.66
N ALA A 236 -16.41 6.50 -12.12
CA ALA A 236 -16.69 5.06 -11.99
C ALA A 236 -17.51 4.55 -13.19
N ASP A 237 -17.35 5.21 -14.34
CA ASP A 237 -18.09 4.99 -15.58
C ASP A 237 -17.23 4.37 -16.69
N GLY A 238 -16.03 3.89 -16.33
CA GLY A 238 -15.06 3.28 -17.27
C GLY A 238 -14.15 4.28 -17.96
N GLU A 239 -14.36 5.58 -17.77
CA GLU A 239 -13.56 6.64 -18.37
C GLU A 239 -12.50 7.17 -17.41
N MET A 240 -11.36 7.56 -17.96
CA MET A 240 -10.31 8.24 -17.20
C MET A 240 -10.78 9.61 -16.71
N ILE A 241 -10.37 9.98 -15.50
CA ILE A 241 -10.50 11.36 -15.02
C ILE A 241 -9.63 12.26 -15.89
N GLN A 242 -10.26 13.26 -16.51
CA GLN A 242 -9.55 14.24 -17.31
C GLN A 242 -8.86 15.25 -16.38
N PRO A 243 -7.63 15.69 -16.67
CA PRO A 243 -6.94 16.69 -15.86
C PRO A 243 -7.74 17.99 -15.67
N ALA A 244 -8.53 18.38 -16.66
CA ALA A 244 -9.42 19.55 -16.58
C ALA A 244 -10.46 19.44 -15.45
N GLN A 245 -10.94 18.23 -15.14
CA GLN A 245 -11.90 18.00 -14.05
C GLN A 245 -11.24 18.22 -12.67
N ILE A 246 -9.99 17.78 -12.53
CA ILE A 246 -9.20 17.98 -11.31
C ILE A 246 -8.84 19.46 -11.17
N LEU A 247 -8.42 20.10 -12.26
CA LEU A 247 -8.08 21.52 -12.28
C LEU A 247 -9.29 22.40 -11.92
N ALA A 248 -10.47 22.12 -12.46
CA ALA A 248 -11.70 22.82 -12.08
C ALA A 248 -12.00 22.64 -10.59
N ALA A 249 -11.79 21.44 -10.04
CA ALA A 249 -11.98 21.19 -8.62
C ALA A 249 -11.02 21.99 -7.72
N LEU A 250 -9.81 22.27 -8.20
CA LEU A 250 -8.84 23.14 -7.52
C LEU A 250 -9.24 24.62 -7.61
N GLU A 251 -9.69 25.09 -8.77
CA GLU A 251 -10.02 26.50 -9.02
C GLU A 251 -11.31 26.95 -8.35
N GLU A 252 -12.35 26.12 -8.41
CA GLU A 252 -13.67 26.43 -7.82
C GLU A 252 -13.65 26.40 -6.29
N TRP A 253 -12.59 25.88 -5.68
CA TRP A 253 -12.48 25.80 -4.22
C TRP A 253 -11.96 27.12 -3.64
N THR A 254 -12.84 28.11 -3.60
CA THR A 254 -12.59 29.40 -2.95
C THR A 254 -12.64 29.26 -1.43
N LEU A 255 -11.66 29.84 -0.73
CA LEU A 255 -11.68 29.99 0.72
C LEU A 255 -12.86 30.92 1.07
N ARG A 256 -13.79 30.43 1.89
CA ARG A 256 -14.76 31.29 2.58
C ARG A 256 -14.14 31.82 3.86
#